data_AF-A0A4P6K1C0-F1
#
_entry.id   AF-A0A4P6K1C0-F1
#
_cell.length_a   1.000
_cell.length_b   1.000
_cell.length_c   1.000
_cell.angle_alpha   90.00
_cell.angle_beta   90.00
_cell.angle_gamma   90.00
#
_symmetry.space_group_name_H-M   'P 1'
#
loop_
_entity.id
_entity.type
_entity.pdbx_description
1 polymer ?
#
loop_
_entity_poly.entity_id
_entity_poly.type
_entity_poly.pdbx_seq_one_letter_code
_entity_poly.pdbx_strand_id
1 'polypeptide(L)'
;MKKFSSHTDFESASTSDSESPIYLAPKTYQESRALRWWYRLSSPPEPERSASFEKQERFRRGRIGSQIILGLYLLLFVSLPTGFIGTNTYLALIVILSTLGLIVATLLNRMGLINQAGILAVLTSLAFPVLNIITTPGGLSMEVLPLFGLLVLPLVCAVSFLPPWWVFLVAIGNCFFTWLSLTYLPHTAELDAILTIAFVGIITPIILIQLLVSVVAFAWVHGTIQALVRADTAEEIARLEHDLGQQAKVAAQQKQLLEASIQKIVATHMRVANGDFGARAPLNEENVLWQISGPLNNLLARTQNLRQESVQLQAALQQAYWEIERLRARLSLKGDH
;
A
#
# COMPACT_ATOMS: atom_id res chain seq x y z
N MET A 1 35.01 -47.49 15.75
CA MET A 1 34.06 -46.70 14.95
C MET A 1 33.64 -45.47 15.76
N LYS A 2 34.25 -44.30 15.50
CA LYS A 2 33.94 -43.01 16.14
C LYS A 2 33.13 -42.18 15.14
N LYS A 3 31.89 -41.86 15.47
CA LYS A 3 30.96 -41.09 14.64
C LYS A 3 31.14 -39.61 15.01
N PHE A 4 31.84 -38.85 14.18
CA PHE A 4 31.96 -37.40 14.31
C PHE A 4 30.67 -36.76 13.79
N SER A 5 29.89 -36.19 14.70
CA SER A 5 28.69 -35.41 14.39
C SER A 5 29.08 -33.94 14.36
N SER A 6 29.32 -33.39 13.16
CA SER A 6 29.51 -31.96 12.95
C SER A 6 28.14 -31.26 12.95
N HIS A 7 27.71 -30.80 14.13
CA HIS A 7 26.67 -29.78 14.26
C HIS A 7 27.26 -28.45 13.77
N THR A 8 26.99 -28.10 12.51
CA THR A 8 27.12 -26.73 12.01
C THR A 8 25.86 -25.98 12.41
N ASP A 9 25.95 -25.26 13.52
CA ASP A 9 24.96 -24.26 13.90
C ASP A 9 25.11 -23.08 12.93
N PHE A 10 24.30 -23.08 11.88
CA PHE A 10 24.03 -21.88 11.10
C PHE A 10 23.23 -20.96 12.01
N GLU A 11 23.95 -20.08 12.70
CA GLU A 11 23.44 -18.90 13.34
C GLU A 11 22.68 -18.09 12.27
N SER A 12 21.36 -18.29 12.22
CA SER A 12 20.46 -17.56 11.35
C SER A 12 20.55 -16.11 11.76
N ALA A 13 21.40 -15.36 11.04
CA ALA A 13 21.52 -13.92 11.11
C ALA A 13 20.10 -13.37 11.20
N SER A 14 19.82 -12.75 12.34
CA SER A 14 18.55 -12.14 12.66
C SER A 14 18.10 -11.36 11.43
N THR A 15 16.96 -11.75 10.88
CA THR A 15 16.19 -10.89 10.00
C THR A 15 16.03 -9.59 10.77
N SER A 16 16.89 -8.62 10.46
CA SER A 16 16.78 -7.28 10.97
C SER A 16 15.37 -6.86 10.61
N ASP A 17 14.52 -6.70 11.62
CA ASP A 17 13.23 -6.06 11.49
C ASP A 17 13.52 -4.74 10.78
N SER A 18 13.29 -4.74 9.46
CA SER A 18 13.44 -3.57 8.63
C SER A 18 12.35 -2.63 9.11
N GLU A 19 12.68 -1.80 10.10
CA GLU A 19 11.81 -0.74 10.59
C GLU A 19 11.31 -0.02 9.37
N SER A 20 10.04 -0.29 9.03
CA SER A 20 9.42 0.31 7.88
C SER A 20 9.57 1.81 8.06
N PRO A 21 10.11 2.53 7.06
CA PRO A 21 10.44 3.93 7.22
C PRO A 21 9.29 4.69 7.88
N ILE A 22 9.60 5.55 8.86
CA ILE A 22 8.60 6.23 9.72
C ILE A 22 7.49 6.93 8.91
N TYR A 23 7.76 7.32 7.67
CA TYR A 23 6.77 7.94 6.76
C TYR A 23 5.74 6.96 6.18
N LEU A 24 5.99 5.64 6.23
CA LEU A 24 5.04 4.57 5.89
C LEU A 24 4.27 4.08 7.11
N ALA A 25 4.61 4.53 8.33
CA ALA A 25 3.83 4.18 9.50
C ALA A 25 2.43 4.80 9.35
N PRO A 26 1.36 3.99 9.26
CA PRO A 26 0.02 4.52 9.07
C PRO A 26 -0.27 5.45 10.24
N LYS A 27 -0.62 6.71 9.95
CA LYS A 27 -1.11 7.62 10.97
C LYS A 27 -2.34 6.98 11.59
N THR A 28 -2.18 6.46 12.81
CA THR A 28 -3.29 5.94 13.60
C THR A 28 -4.11 7.13 14.06
N TYR A 29 -5.04 7.55 13.22
CA TYR A 29 -6.10 8.47 13.64
C TYR A 29 -6.76 7.83 14.87
N GLN A 30 -6.69 8.51 16.01
CA GLN A 30 -7.31 8.04 17.24
C GLN A 30 -8.83 8.08 17.07
N GLU A 31 -9.39 6.98 16.59
CA GLU A 31 -10.83 6.85 16.44
C GLU A 31 -11.51 6.81 17.82
N SER A 32 -12.66 7.48 17.94
CA SER A 32 -13.44 7.43 19.17
C SER A 32 -13.85 5.98 19.50
N ARG A 33 -13.97 5.67 20.79
CA ARG A 33 -14.32 4.32 21.25
C ARG A 33 -15.69 3.87 20.70
N ALA A 34 -16.63 4.80 20.54
CA ALA A 34 -17.95 4.55 20.00
C ALA A 34 -17.91 4.19 18.49
N LEU A 35 -17.14 4.92 17.69
CA LEU A 35 -16.98 4.62 16.26
C LEU A 35 -16.28 3.29 16.03
N ARG A 36 -15.24 2.97 16.84
CA ARG A 36 -14.59 1.65 16.78
C ARG A 36 -15.54 0.50 17.08
N TRP A 37 -16.41 0.67 18.08
CA TRP A 37 -17.44 -0.32 18.39
C TRP A 37 -18.42 -0.49 17.23
N TRP A 38 -18.86 0.62 16.63
CA TRP A 38 -19.76 0.61 15.48
C TRP A 38 -19.13 -0.07 14.25
N TYR A 39 -17.88 0.26 13.90
CA TYR A 39 -17.18 -0.38 12.79
C TYR A 39 -17.00 -1.88 13.01
N ARG A 40 -16.72 -2.32 14.24
CA ARG A 40 -16.65 -3.75 14.55
C ARG A 40 -17.99 -4.47 14.32
N LEU A 41 -19.11 -3.77 14.48
CA LEU A 41 -20.44 -4.33 14.27
C LEU A 41 -20.86 -4.32 12.79
N SER A 42 -20.47 -3.30 12.04
CA SER A 42 -21.10 -2.97 10.74
C SER A 42 -20.14 -3.03 9.53
N SER A 43 -18.84 -2.88 9.73
CA SER A 43 -17.85 -2.92 8.65
C SER A 43 -17.42 -4.36 8.34
N PRO A 44 -17.00 -4.64 7.09
CA PRO A 44 -16.35 -5.91 6.76
C PRO A 44 -15.04 -6.06 7.56
N PRO A 45 -14.55 -7.30 7.77
CA PRO A 45 -13.28 -7.53 8.44
C PRO A 45 -12.12 -6.86 7.69
N GLU A 46 -11.15 -6.34 8.44
CA GLU A 46 -9.97 -5.67 7.88
C GLU A 46 -9.12 -6.67 7.08
N PRO A 47 -8.81 -6.39 5.80
CA PRO A 47 -7.99 -7.27 4.99
C PRO A 47 -6.52 -7.22 5.45
N GLU A 48 -5.76 -8.28 5.16
CA GLU A 48 -4.31 -8.27 5.37
C GLU A 48 -3.63 -7.15 4.57
N ARG A 49 -2.50 -6.62 5.07
CA ARG A 49 -1.77 -5.52 4.41
C ARG A 49 -1.27 -5.90 3.00
N SER A 50 -1.03 -7.18 2.76
CA SER A 50 -0.63 -7.75 1.47
C SER A 50 -1.83 -8.07 0.55
N ALA A 51 -3.07 -7.81 0.99
CA ALA A 51 -4.24 -8.11 0.18
C ALA A 51 -4.26 -7.25 -1.09
N SER A 52 -4.73 -7.85 -2.19
CA SER A 52 -4.96 -7.16 -3.47
C SER A 52 -5.76 -5.87 -3.30
N PHE A 53 -5.44 -4.85 -4.11
CA PHE A 53 -6.15 -3.56 -4.17
C PHE A 53 -7.68 -3.70 -4.15
N GLU A 54 -8.24 -4.65 -4.89
CA GLU A 54 -9.69 -4.86 -4.93
C GLU A 54 -10.30 -5.19 -3.56
N LYS A 55 -9.60 -5.99 -2.73
CA LYS A 55 -10.05 -6.33 -1.37
C LYS A 55 -9.94 -5.14 -0.43
N GLN A 56 -8.87 -4.37 -0.55
CA GLN A 56 -8.69 -3.14 0.23
C GLN A 56 -9.75 -2.09 -0.13
N GLU A 57 -10.07 -1.95 -1.41
CA GLU A 57 -11.10 -1.04 -1.89
C GLU A 57 -12.50 -1.45 -1.43
N ARG A 58 -12.80 -2.76 -1.45
CA ARG A 58 -14.03 -3.29 -0.86
C ARG A 58 -14.11 -2.94 0.63
N PHE A 59 -13.05 -3.16 1.40
CA PHE A 59 -13.03 -2.78 2.82
C PHE A 59 -13.27 -1.28 3.02
N ARG A 60 -12.59 -0.43 2.23
CA ARG A 60 -12.73 1.03 2.28
C ARG A 60 -14.17 1.47 2.01
N ARG A 61 -14.78 0.96 0.92
CA ARG A 61 -16.19 1.23 0.59
C ARG A 61 -17.14 0.73 1.66
N GLY A 62 -16.89 -0.47 2.21
CA GLY A 62 -17.69 -1.01 3.32
C GLY A 62 -17.60 -0.17 4.59
N ARG A 63 -16.43 0.43 4.88
CA ARG A 63 -16.24 1.32 6.03
C ARG A 63 -16.92 2.68 5.83
N ILE A 64 -16.80 3.30 4.66
CA ILE A 64 -17.53 4.54 4.31
C ILE A 64 -19.03 4.27 4.37
N GLY A 65 -19.47 3.14 3.82
CA GLY A 65 -20.85 2.71 3.89
C GLY A 65 -21.38 2.56 5.32
N SER A 66 -20.58 1.98 6.21
CA SER A 66 -20.91 1.88 7.63
C SER A 66 -21.14 3.25 8.30
N GLN A 67 -20.35 4.27 7.96
CA GLN A 67 -20.56 5.64 8.47
C GLN A 67 -21.89 6.23 7.99
N ILE A 68 -22.24 6.00 6.73
CA ILE A 68 -23.48 6.50 6.14
C ILE A 68 -24.68 5.80 6.76
N ILE A 69 -24.63 4.47 6.91
CA ILE A 69 -25.70 3.71 7.57
C ILE A 69 -25.93 4.22 9.01
N LEU A 70 -24.87 4.57 9.75
CA LEU A 70 -25.01 5.18 11.07
C LEU A 70 -25.76 6.51 11.02
N GLY A 71 -25.44 7.37 10.05
CA GLY A 71 -26.16 8.62 9.80
C GLY A 71 -27.64 8.39 9.48
N LEU A 72 -27.95 7.35 8.68
CA LEU A 72 -29.33 6.97 8.38
C LEU A 72 -30.08 6.46 9.62
N TYR A 73 -29.44 5.67 10.49
CA TYR A 73 -30.06 5.30 11.78
C TYR A 73 -30.35 6.52 12.66
N LEU A 74 -29.43 7.47 12.73
CA LEU A 74 -29.63 8.70 13.50
C LEU A 74 -30.82 9.50 12.94
N LEU A 75 -30.92 9.62 11.61
CA LEU A 75 -32.04 10.27 10.95
C LEU A 75 -33.37 9.59 11.29
N LEU A 76 -33.45 8.26 11.18
CA LEU A 76 -34.66 7.50 11.52
C LEU A 76 -35.01 7.64 13.01
N PHE A 77 -34.00 7.63 13.89
CA PHE A 77 -34.19 7.82 15.33
C PHE A 77 -34.77 9.20 15.65
N VAL A 78 -34.24 10.26 15.03
CA VAL A 78 -34.78 11.64 15.18
C VAL A 78 -36.18 11.77 14.59
N SER A 79 -36.54 10.92 13.62
CA SER A 79 -37.88 10.87 13.00
C SER A 79 -38.90 10.03 13.79
N LEU A 80 -38.51 9.35 14.87
CA LEU A 80 -39.47 8.56 15.66
C LEU A 80 -40.57 9.40 16.32
N PRO A 81 -40.26 10.54 16.99
CA PRO A 81 -41.30 11.35 17.64
C PRO A 81 -42.39 11.83 16.68
N THR A 82 -42.02 12.18 15.44
CA THR A 82 -42.99 12.61 14.42
C THR A 82 -43.91 11.47 13.99
N GLY A 83 -43.47 10.21 14.07
CA GLY A 83 -44.32 9.04 13.82
C GLY A 83 -45.40 8.81 14.87
N PHE A 84 -45.20 9.26 16.11
CA PHE A 84 -46.17 9.10 17.20
C PHE A 84 -47.06 10.32 17.43
N ILE A 85 -46.54 11.53 17.14
CA ILE A 85 -47.24 12.79 17.38
C ILE A 85 -47.84 13.35 16.09
N GLY A 86 -47.30 12.96 14.93
CA GLY A 86 -47.68 13.52 13.63
C GLY A 86 -49.02 13.04 13.10
N THR A 87 -49.45 13.68 12.02
CA THR A 87 -50.72 13.40 11.34
C THR A 87 -50.70 12.11 10.53
N ASN A 88 -49.53 11.67 10.06
CA ASN A 88 -49.38 10.45 9.26
C ASN A 88 -49.24 9.20 10.15
N THR A 89 -50.36 8.50 10.39
CA THR A 89 -50.40 7.27 11.21
C THR A 89 -49.50 6.15 10.68
N TYR A 90 -49.22 6.13 9.36
CA TYR A 90 -48.35 5.12 8.76
C TYR A 90 -46.85 5.40 8.97
N LEU A 91 -46.48 6.60 9.42
CA LEU A 91 -45.08 7.00 9.56
C LEU A 91 -44.31 6.10 10.53
N ALA A 92 -44.91 5.72 11.68
CA ALA A 92 -44.27 4.82 12.62
C ALA A 92 -43.97 3.45 11.99
N LEU A 93 -44.89 2.90 11.20
CA LEU A 93 -44.69 1.64 10.47
C LEU A 93 -43.59 1.79 9.41
N ILE A 94 -43.58 2.89 8.66
CA ILE A 94 -42.54 3.18 7.66
C ILE A 94 -41.15 3.23 8.33
N VAL A 95 -41.02 3.94 9.47
CA VAL A 95 -39.76 4.01 10.21
C VAL A 95 -39.31 2.64 10.71
N ILE A 96 -40.22 1.80 11.21
CA ILE A 96 -39.90 0.43 11.65
C ILE A 96 -39.39 -0.39 10.47
N LEU A 97 -40.09 -0.38 9.32
CA LEU A 97 -39.68 -1.12 8.13
C LEU A 97 -38.34 -0.62 7.59
N SER A 98 -38.12 0.69 7.54
CA SER A 98 -36.84 1.27 7.15
C SER A 98 -35.71 0.88 8.10
N THR A 99 -35.98 0.83 9.40
CA THR A 99 -35.00 0.39 10.40
C THR A 99 -34.63 -1.08 10.18
N LEU A 100 -35.61 -1.96 9.92
CA LEU A 100 -35.36 -3.36 9.57
C LEU A 100 -34.54 -3.48 8.27
N GLY A 101 -34.85 -2.68 7.25
CA GLY A 101 -34.09 -2.60 6.01
C GLY A 101 -32.62 -2.23 6.25
N LEU A 102 -32.36 -1.22 7.09
CA LEU A 102 -30.99 -0.83 7.47
C LEU A 102 -30.28 -1.90 8.29
N ILE A 103 -30.98 -2.65 9.15
CA ILE A 103 -30.39 -3.78 9.90
C ILE A 103 -29.89 -4.83 8.91
N VAL A 104 -30.72 -5.21 7.95
CA VAL A 104 -30.32 -6.17 6.91
C VAL A 104 -29.17 -5.61 6.07
N ALA A 105 -29.21 -4.34 5.68
CA ALA A 105 -28.10 -3.70 4.95
C ALA A 105 -26.79 -3.71 5.75
N THR A 106 -26.87 -3.48 7.07
CA THR A 106 -25.72 -3.54 7.97
C THR A 106 -25.11 -4.93 8.02
N LEU A 107 -25.95 -5.97 8.10
CA LEU A 107 -25.51 -7.37 8.08
C LEU A 107 -24.84 -7.73 6.75
N LEU A 108 -25.44 -7.35 5.63
CA LEU A 108 -24.86 -7.57 4.30
C LEU A 108 -23.51 -6.83 4.14
N ASN A 109 -23.39 -5.61 4.66
CA ASN A 109 -22.14 -4.85 4.62
C ASN A 109 -21.04 -5.54 5.44
N ARG A 110 -21.39 -6.05 6.62
CA ARG A 110 -20.48 -6.84 7.47
C ARG A 110 -20.02 -8.13 6.79
N MET A 111 -20.88 -8.77 6.01
CA MET A 111 -20.55 -9.96 5.22
C MET A 111 -19.68 -9.66 3.99
N GLY A 112 -19.36 -8.39 3.71
CA GLY A 112 -18.61 -7.98 2.52
C GLY A 112 -19.44 -7.93 1.24
N LEU A 113 -20.77 -8.10 1.32
CA LEU A 113 -21.71 -8.01 0.20
C LEU A 113 -22.10 -6.55 -0.08
N ILE A 114 -21.10 -5.68 -0.27
CA ILE A 114 -21.23 -4.22 -0.23
C ILE A 114 -22.21 -3.68 -1.28
N ASN A 115 -22.22 -4.23 -2.49
CA ASN A 115 -23.15 -3.78 -3.53
C ASN A 115 -24.61 -4.10 -3.15
N GLN A 116 -24.88 -5.25 -2.54
CA GLN A 116 -26.22 -5.64 -2.10
C GLN A 116 -26.67 -4.79 -0.90
N ALA A 117 -25.78 -4.59 0.07
CA ALA A 117 -25.99 -3.66 1.17
C ALA A 117 -26.30 -2.24 0.66
N GLY A 118 -25.57 -1.80 -0.36
CA GLY A 118 -25.77 -0.53 -1.05
C GLY A 118 -27.13 -0.38 -1.70
N ILE A 119 -27.53 -1.35 -2.53
CA ILE A 119 -28.85 -1.35 -3.16
C ILE A 119 -29.94 -1.28 -2.09
N LEU A 120 -29.84 -2.09 -1.04
CA LEU A 120 -30.83 -2.09 0.03
C LEU A 120 -30.85 -0.76 0.81
N ALA A 121 -29.69 -0.15 1.08
CA ALA A 121 -29.60 1.16 1.74
C ALA A 121 -30.19 2.28 0.87
N VAL A 122 -29.93 2.27 -0.45
CA VAL A 122 -30.53 3.21 -1.41
C VAL A 122 -32.04 3.03 -1.46
N LEU A 123 -32.54 1.80 -1.61
CA LEU A 123 -33.98 1.52 -1.63
C LEU A 123 -34.64 1.93 -0.32
N THR A 124 -34.00 1.67 0.82
CA THR A 124 -34.54 2.02 2.15
C THR A 124 -34.60 3.54 2.35
N SER A 125 -33.53 4.25 2.01
CA SER A 125 -33.45 5.71 2.11
C SER A 125 -34.32 6.44 1.08
N LEU A 126 -34.64 5.79 -0.05
CA LEU A 126 -35.64 6.25 -1.02
C LEU A 126 -37.07 5.99 -0.55
N ALA A 127 -37.34 4.77 -0.06
CA ALA A 127 -38.68 4.36 0.36
C ALA A 127 -39.19 5.21 1.53
N PHE A 128 -38.32 5.60 2.47
CA PHE A 128 -38.72 6.42 3.62
C PHE A 128 -39.44 7.72 3.22
N PRO A 129 -38.83 8.67 2.48
CA PRO A 129 -39.52 9.90 2.07
C PRO A 129 -40.65 9.63 1.07
N VAL A 130 -40.48 8.69 0.12
CA VAL A 130 -41.50 8.38 -0.89
C VAL A 130 -42.79 7.87 -0.25
N LEU A 131 -42.69 6.87 0.64
CA LEU A 131 -43.85 6.32 1.33
C LEU A 131 -44.48 7.37 2.25
N ASN A 132 -43.69 8.18 2.95
CA ASN A 132 -44.21 9.24 3.80
C ASN A 132 -45.04 10.25 2.98
N ILE A 133 -44.54 10.67 1.82
CA ILE A 133 -45.23 11.58 0.90
C ILE A 133 -46.54 10.96 0.40
N ILE A 134 -46.51 9.71 -0.08
CA ILE A 134 -47.69 9.05 -0.68
C ILE A 134 -48.76 8.71 0.37
N THR A 135 -48.37 8.37 1.60
CA THR A 135 -49.32 7.99 2.65
C THR A 135 -49.77 9.15 3.53
N THR A 136 -49.40 10.40 3.20
CA THR A 136 -49.82 11.56 3.98
C THR A 136 -51.34 11.75 3.85
N PRO A 137 -52.10 11.74 4.97
CA PRO A 137 -53.54 11.91 4.93
C PRO A 137 -53.91 13.32 4.46
N GLY A 138 -54.90 13.42 3.56
CA GLY A 138 -55.29 14.69 2.95
C GLY A 138 -54.42 15.11 1.75
N GLY A 139 -53.41 14.32 1.38
CA GLY A 139 -52.57 14.57 0.21
C GLY A 139 -51.36 15.45 0.50
N LEU A 140 -50.80 16.04 -0.55
CA LEU A 140 -49.67 16.94 -0.49
C LEU A 140 -50.09 18.28 0.11
N SER A 141 -49.39 18.69 1.17
CA SER A 141 -49.52 20.00 1.80
C SER A 141 -48.21 20.79 1.70
N MET A 142 -48.23 22.07 2.06
CA MET A 142 -47.02 22.91 2.10
C MET A 142 -45.96 22.36 3.08
N GLU A 143 -46.38 21.66 4.13
CA GLU A 143 -45.49 21.03 5.13
C GLU A 143 -44.75 19.79 4.59
N VAL A 144 -45.27 19.17 3.52
CA VAL A 144 -44.69 17.98 2.89
C VAL A 144 -43.60 18.36 1.88
N LEU A 145 -43.61 19.59 1.34
CA LEU A 145 -42.62 20.03 0.34
C LEU A 145 -41.15 19.85 0.78
N PRO A 146 -40.75 20.14 2.03
CA PRO A 146 -39.40 19.86 2.51
C PRO A 146 -38.99 18.38 2.45
N LEU A 147 -39.94 17.43 2.48
CA LEU A 147 -39.63 16.00 2.39
C LEU A 147 -39.04 15.60 1.03
N PHE A 148 -39.34 16.35 -0.06
CA PHE A 148 -38.66 16.14 -1.34
C PHE A 148 -37.15 16.45 -1.25
N GLY A 149 -36.74 17.34 -0.34
CA GLY A 149 -35.33 17.58 -0.05
C GLY A 149 -34.62 16.34 0.51
N LEU A 150 -35.34 15.48 1.24
CA LEU A 150 -34.78 14.22 1.76
C LEU A 150 -34.48 13.20 0.65
N LEU A 151 -35.02 13.35 -0.56
CA LEU A 151 -34.67 12.51 -1.71
C LEU A 151 -33.20 12.67 -2.12
N VAL A 152 -32.48 13.66 -1.60
CA VAL A 152 -31.02 13.75 -1.78
C VAL A 152 -30.27 12.60 -1.07
N LEU A 153 -30.81 12.07 0.04
CA LEU A 153 -30.18 11.01 0.83
C LEU A 153 -29.88 9.73 0.02
N PRO A 154 -30.81 9.17 -0.77
CA PRO A 154 -30.50 8.01 -1.60
C PRO A 154 -29.43 8.30 -2.67
N LEU A 155 -29.20 9.55 -3.08
CA LEU A 155 -28.06 9.90 -3.96
C LEU A 155 -26.72 9.72 -3.24
N VAL A 156 -26.62 10.20 -2.00
CA VAL A 156 -25.42 10.04 -1.16
C VAL A 156 -25.15 8.57 -0.88
N CYS A 157 -26.21 7.79 -0.63
CA CYS A 157 -26.10 6.35 -0.47
C CYS A 157 -25.61 5.68 -1.76
N ALA A 158 -26.18 6.04 -2.91
CA ALA A 158 -25.83 5.46 -4.20
C ALA A 158 -24.35 5.68 -4.52
N VAL A 159 -23.84 6.91 -4.38
CA VAL A 159 -22.46 7.22 -4.74
C VAL A 159 -21.43 6.54 -3.84
N SER A 160 -21.81 6.23 -2.60
CA SER A 160 -20.90 5.68 -1.60
C SER A 160 -20.84 4.16 -1.62
N PHE A 161 -21.96 3.51 -1.96
CA PHE A 161 -22.03 2.05 -1.99
C PHE A 161 -22.01 1.44 -3.38
N LEU A 162 -22.42 2.16 -4.42
CA LEU A 162 -22.58 1.63 -5.77
C LEU A 162 -21.55 2.26 -6.71
N PRO A 163 -21.39 1.73 -7.94
CA PRO A 163 -20.59 2.40 -8.94
C PRO A 163 -21.07 3.86 -9.13
N PRO A 164 -20.17 4.85 -9.27
CA PRO A 164 -20.52 6.27 -9.22
C PRO A 164 -21.64 6.70 -10.16
N TRP A 165 -21.77 6.05 -11.32
CA TRP A 165 -22.79 6.35 -12.32
C TRP A 165 -24.24 6.06 -11.86
N TRP A 166 -24.44 5.20 -10.85
CA TRP A 166 -25.77 4.91 -10.29
C TRP A 166 -26.44 6.14 -9.69
N VAL A 167 -25.67 7.14 -9.25
CA VAL A 167 -26.22 8.39 -8.69
C VAL A 167 -27.15 9.09 -9.67
N PHE A 168 -26.85 9.03 -10.98
CA PHE A 168 -27.68 9.65 -12.01
C PHE A 168 -28.99 8.90 -12.22
N LEU A 169 -28.98 7.57 -12.16
CA LEU A 169 -30.21 6.78 -12.25
C LEU A 169 -31.16 7.10 -11.10
N VAL A 170 -30.64 7.18 -9.87
CA VAL A 170 -31.42 7.54 -8.70
C VAL A 170 -31.91 9.00 -8.80
N ALA A 171 -31.09 9.93 -9.28
CA ALA A 171 -31.50 11.33 -9.49
C ALA A 171 -32.63 11.45 -10.50
N ILE A 172 -32.54 10.75 -11.65
CA ILE A 172 -33.62 10.71 -12.65
C ILE A 172 -34.90 10.14 -12.04
N GLY A 173 -34.80 9.06 -11.29
CA GLY A 173 -35.94 8.47 -10.57
C GLY A 173 -36.57 9.45 -9.58
N ASN A 174 -35.77 10.19 -8.82
CA ASN A 174 -36.24 11.20 -7.87
C ASN A 174 -36.90 12.39 -8.57
N CYS A 175 -36.33 12.88 -9.68
CA CYS A 175 -36.90 13.96 -10.48
C CYS A 175 -38.24 13.54 -11.07
N PHE A 176 -38.32 12.32 -11.62
CA PHE A 176 -39.54 11.77 -12.17
C PHE A 176 -40.62 11.59 -11.09
N PHE A 177 -40.25 11.03 -9.93
CA PHE A 177 -41.14 10.91 -8.78
C PHE A 177 -41.66 12.27 -8.29
N THR A 178 -40.78 13.27 -8.20
CA THR A 178 -41.15 14.64 -7.79
C THR A 178 -42.16 15.24 -8.75
N TRP A 179 -41.90 15.13 -10.06
CA TRP A 179 -42.81 15.62 -11.09
C TRP A 179 -44.17 14.91 -11.05
N LEU A 180 -44.17 13.57 -10.96
CA LEU A 180 -45.40 12.79 -10.85
C LEU A 180 -46.19 13.14 -9.60
N SER A 181 -45.51 13.29 -8.46
CA SER A 181 -46.18 13.56 -7.19
C SER A 181 -46.91 14.90 -7.22
N LEU A 182 -46.23 15.97 -7.66
CA LEU A 182 -46.84 17.30 -7.75
C LEU A 182 -47.90 17.43 -8.85
N THR A 183 -48.01 16.46 -9.77
CA THR A 183 -48.99 16.49 -10.86
C THR A 183 -50.22 15.63 -10.56
N TYR A 184 -50.02 14.47 -9.94
CA TYR A 184 -51.06 13.43 -9.84
C TYR A 184 -51.52 13.12 -8.42
N LEU A 185 -50.76 13.44 -7.38
CA LEU A 185 -51.22 13.22 -6.01
C LEU A 185 -52.27 14.29 -5.64
N PRO A 186 -53.23 13.96 -4.75
CA PRO A 186 -54.17 14.95 -4.25
C PRO A 186 -53.43 16.06 -3.48
N HIS A 187 -53.86 17.30 -3.66
CA HIS A 187 -53.27 18.48 -3.00
C HIS A 187 -54.28 19.10 -2.03
N THR A 188 -53.77 19.72 -0.97
CA THR A 188 -54.61 20.62 -0.16
C THR A 188 -54.98 21.86 -0.98
N ALA A 189 -56.13 22.47 -0.67
CA ALA A 189 -56.61 23.67 -1.39
C ALA A 189 -55.59 24.82 -1.38
N GLU A 190 -54.82 24.94 -0.28
CA GLU A 190 -53.75 25.93 -0.16
C GLU A 190 -52.61 25.66 -1.13
N LEU A 191 -52.14 24.41 -1.23
CA LEU A 191 -51.06 24.06 -2.13
C LEU A 191 -51.50 24.15 -3.59
N ASP A 192 -52.74 23.78 -3.91
CA ASP A 192 -53.30 23.87 -5.27
C ASP A 192 -53.36 25.33 -5.76
N ALA A 193 -53.82 26.25 -4.89
CA ALA A 193 -53.83 27.69 -5.19
C ALA A 193 -52.41 28.22 -5.49
N ILE A 194 -51.38 27.70 -4.82
CA ILE A 194 -49.99 28.11 -5.06
C ILE A 194 -49.42 27.44 -6.31
N LEU A 195 -49.70 26.15 -6.54
CA LEU A 195 -49.20 25.41 -7.71
C LEU A 195 -49.72 26.02 -9.01
N THR A 196 -50.98 26.45 -9.06
CA THR A 196 -51.53 27.11 -10.27
C THR A 196 -50.78 28.39 -10.66
N ILE A 197 -50.21 29.11 -9.68
CA ILE A 197 -49.49 30.37 -9.91
C ILE A 197 -47.98 30.13 -10.09
N ALA A 198 -47.40 29.21 -9.31
CA ALA A 198 -45.96 29.09 -9.12
C ALA A 198 -45.41 27.66 -9.28
N PHE A 199 -46.08 26.79 -10.06
CA PHE A 199 -45.64 25.40 -10.29
C PHE A 199 -44.15 25.29 -10.62
N VAL A 200 -43.71 26.05 -11.63
CA VAL A 200 -42.32 26.05 -12.10
C VAL A 200 -41.37 26.52 -11.01
N GLY A 201 -41.76 27.52 -10.22
CA GLY A 201 -40.97 28.07 -9.12
C GLY A 201 -40.76 27.07 -7.97
N ILE A 202 -41.72 26.16 -7.74
CA ILE A 202 -41.62 25.12 -6.71
C ILE A 202 -40.81 23.92 -7.19
N ILE A 203 -41.09 23.42 -8.40
CA ILE A 203 -40.46 22.18 -8.88
C ILE A 203 -38.99 22.38 -9.28
N THR A 204 -38.65 23.54 -9.85
CA THR A 204 -37.30 23.85 -10.34
C THR A 204 -36.22 23.70 -9.27
N PRO A 205 -36.31 24.32 -8.08
CA PRO A 205 -35.26 24.18 -7.06
C PRO A 205 -35.12 22.74 -6.55
N ILE A 206 -36.21 21.98 -6.45
CA ILE A 206 -36.19 20.57 -6.03
C ILE A 206 -35.47 19.71 -7.07
N ILE A 207 -35.76 19.88 -8.36
CA ILE A 207 -35.06 19.13 -9.41
C ILE A 207 -33.60 19.58 -9.51
N LEU A 208 -33.35 20.89 -9.45
CA LEU A 208 -32.02 21.46 -9.58
C LEU A 208 -31.08 20.96 -8.48
N ILE A 209 -31.53 20.88 -7.22
CA ILE A 209 -30.68 20.37 -6.13
C ILE A 209 -30.34 18.88 -6.31
N GLN A 210 -31.27 18.05 -6.80
CA GLN A 210 -31.01 16.63 -7.08
C GLN A 210 -29.93 16.48 -8.17
N LEU A 211 -30.06 17.24 -9.26
CA LEU A 211 -29.10 17.22 -10.36
C LEU A 211 -27.73 17.74 -9.90
N LEU A 212 -27.69 18.88 -9.20
CA LEU A 212 -26.45 19.46 -8.70
C LEU A 212 -25.73 18.51 -7.75
N VAL A 213 -26.44 17.95 -6.76
CA VAL A 213 -25.84 17.00 -5.81
C VAL A 213 -25.35 15.75 -6.53
N SER A 214 -26.09 15.24 -7.53
CA SER A 214 -25.65 14.07 -8.29
C SER A 214 -24.33 14.31 -9.04
N VAL A 215 -24.16 15.48 -9.68
CA VAL A 215 -22.93 15.85 -10.39
C VAL A 215 -21.77 16.03 -9.43
N VAL A 216 -21.98 16.76 -8.33
CA VAL A 216 -20.93 17.00 -7.32
C VAL A 216 -20.49 15.69 -6.66
N ALA A 217 -21.45 14.85 -6.27
CA ALA A 217 -21.20 13.53 -5.70
C ALA A 217 -20.40 12.65 -6.67
N PHE A 218 -20.82 12.59 -7.94
CA PHE A 218 -20.10 11.84 -8.98
C PHE A 218 -18.66 12.32 -9.14
N ALA A 219 -18.46 13.64 -9.30
CA ALA A 219 -17.12 14.22 -9.47
C ALA A 219 -16.22 13.96 -8.26
N TRP A 220 -16.78 14.05 -7.04
CA TRP A 220 -16.05 13.79 -5.81
C TRP A 220 -15.61 12.32 -5.70
N VAL A 221 -16.51 11.36 -5.89
CA VAL A 221 -16.14 9.93 -5.83
C VAL A 221 -15.20 9.55 -6.97
N HIS A 222 -15.44 10.06 -8.17
CA HIS A 222 -14.54 9.80 -9.28
C HIS A 222 -13.13 10.36 -9.04
N GLY A 223 -13.03 11.60 -8.54
CA GLY A 223 -11.76 12.23 -8.20
C GLY A 223 -11.02 11.51 -7.07
N THR A 224 -11.72 11.07 -6.03
CA THR A 224 -11.10 10.31 -4.92
C THR A 224 -10.62 8.93 -5.35
N ILE A 225 -11.32 8.24 -6.24
CA ILE A 225 -10.85 6.96 -6.82
C ILE A 225 -9.58 7.20 -7.66
N GLN A 226 -9.58 8.20 -8.54
CA GLN A 226 -8.39 8.51 -9.35
C GLN A 226 -7.19 8.91 -8.49
N ALA A 227 -7.41 9.73 -7.46
CA ALA A 227 -6.35 10.14 -6.54
C ALA A 227 -5.78 8.94 -5.77
N LEU A 228 -6.62 7.99 -5.35
CA LEU A 228 -6.15 6.77 -4.69
C LEU A 228 -5.29 5.92 -5.62
N VAL A 229 -5.74 5.67 -6.85
CA VAL A 229 -4.96 4.89 -7.83
C VAL A 229 -3.59 5.53 -8.09
N ARG A 230 -3.53 6.86 -8.18
CA ARG A 230 -2.27 7.60 -8.33
C ARG A 230 -1.38 7.48 -7.11
N ALA A 231 -1.94 7.54 -5.91
CA ALA A 231 -1.19 7.40 -4.66
C ALA A 231 -0.56 6.00 -4.55
N ASP A 232 -1.32 4.94 -4.84
CA ASP A 232 -0.82 3.56 -4.77
C ASP A 232 0.29 3.32 -5.80
N THR A 233 0.12 3.84 -7.02
CA THR A 233 1.16 3.76 -8.05
C THR A 233 2.43 4.51 -7.62
N ALA A 234 2.29 5.67 -6.97
CA ALA A 234 3.42 6.43 -6.46
C ALA A 234 4.13 5.72 -5.29
N GLU A 235 3.37 5.03 -4.42
CA GLU A 235 3.93 4.23 -3.33
C GLU A 235 4.70 3.02 -3.86
N GLU A 236 4.17 2.32 -4.87
CA GLU A 236 4.87 1.22 -5.54
C GLU A 236 6.17 1.68 -6.20
N ILE A 237 6.14 2.82 -6.91
CA ILE A 237 7.34 3.41 -7.52
C ILE A 237 8.37 3.79 -6.45
N ALA A 238 7.94 4.46 -5.38
CA ALA A 238 8.85 4.86 -4.30
C ALA A 238 9.51 3.66 -3.63
N ARG A 239 8.77 2.55 -3.45
CA ARG A 239 9.31 1.29 -2.93
C ARG A 239 10.36 0.70 -3.88
N LEU A 240 10.07 0.63 -5.18
CA LEU A 240 11.00 0.13 -6.18
C LEU A 240 12.27 0.99 -6.28
N GLU A 241 12.14 2.32 -6.25
CA GLU A 241 13.27 3.23 -6.23
C GLU A 241 14.13 3.05 -4.99
N HIS A 242 13.52 2.81 -3.83
CA HIS A 242 14.25 2.53 -2.59
C HIS A 242 15.05 1.24 -2.69
N ASP A 243 14.43 0.16 -3.16
CA ASP A 243 15.06 -1.16 -3.32
C ASP A 243 16.22 -1.09 -4.34
N LEU A 244 16.01 -0.41 -5.48
CA LEU A 244 17.06 -0.17 -6.48
C LEU A 244 18.20 0.69 -5.92
N GLY A 245 17.88 1.72 -5.14
CA GLY A 245 18.87 2.56 -4.47
C GLY A 245 19.73 1.77 -3.47
N GLN A 246 19.12 0.84 -2.74
CA GLN A 246 19.84 -0.05 -1.83
C GLN A 246 20.74 -1.02 -2.60
N GLN A 247 20.25 -1.65 -3.67
CA GLN A 247 21.07 -2.52 -4.52
C GLN A 247 22.24 -1.76 -5.15
N ALA A 248 22.02 -0.54 -5.63
CA ALA A 248 23.06 0.31 -6.20
C ALA A 248 24.16 0.64 -5.18
N LYS A 249 23.80 0.90 -3.90
CA LYS A 249 24.76 1.11 -2.82
C LYS A 249 25.60 -0.13 -2.55
N VAL A 250 24.98 -1.30 -2.47
CA VAL A 250 25.69 -2.57 -2.27
C VAL A 250 26.65 -2.85 -3.43
N ALA A 251 26.19 -2.67 -4.67
CA ALA A 251 27.01 -2.85 -5.86
C ALA A 251 28.20 -1.87 -5.90
N ALA A 252 27.99 -0.61 -5.52
CA ALA A 252 29.06 0.39 -5.44
C ALA A 252 30.11 0.03 -4.38
N GLN A 253 29.69 -0.45 -3.20
CA GLN A 253 30.59 -0.91 -2.15
C GLN A 253 31.40 -2.14 -2.60
N GLN A 254 30.75 -3.12 -3.22
CA GLN A 254 31.43 -4.28 -3.77
C GLN A 254 32.48 -3.89 -4.83
N LYS A 255 32.15 -2.92 -5.69
CA LYS A 255 33.10 -2.40 -6.69
C LYS A 255 34.30 -1.72 -6.04
N GLN A 256 34.09 -0.89 -5.02
CA GLN A 256 35.18 -0.24 -4.29
C GLN A 256 36.09 -1.26 -3.61
N LEU A 257 35.52 -2.28 -2.97
CA LEU A 257 36.28 -3.37 -2.36
C LEU A 257 37.09 -4.14 -3.42
N LEU A 258 36.49 -4.42 -4.58
CA LEU A 258 37.17 -5.08 -5.69
C LEU A 258 38.35 -4.23 -6.21
N GLU A 259 38.14 -2.94 -6.48
CA GLU A 259 39.19 -2.03 -6.95
C GLU A 259 40.36 -1.93 -5.96
N ALA A 260 40.07 -1.77 -4.67
CA ALA A 260 41.09 -1.74 -3.62
C ALA A 260 41.90 -3.05 -3.59
N SER A 261 41.25 -4.17 -3.85
CA SER A 261 41.88 -5.50 -3.86
C SER A 261 42.76 -5.72 -5.10
N ILE A 262 42.31 -5.24 -6.26
CA ILE A 262 43.11 -5.21 -7.49
C ILE A 262 44.36 -4.35 -7.27
N GLN A 263 44.23 -3.16 -6.68
CA GLN A 263 45.37 -2.28 -6.41
C GLN A 263 46.42 -2.96 -5.51
N LYS A 264 46.01 -3.74 -4.50
CA LYS A 264 46.94 -4.55 -3.68
C LYS A 264 47.69 -5.61 -4.49
N ILE A 265 47.01 -6.30 -5.41
CA ILE A 265 47.63 -7.27 -6.32
C ILE A 265 48.64 -6.56 -7.24
N VAL A 266 48.24 -5.46 -7.88
CA VAL A 266 49.10 -4.67 -8.78
C VAL A 266 50.34 -4.15 -8.04
N ALA A 267 50.17 -3.58 -6.84
CA ALA A 267 51.29 -3.11 -6.02
C ALA A 267 52.26 -4.23 -5.63
N THR A 268 51.75 -5.43 -5.36
CA THR A 268 52.58 -6.61 -5.11
C THR A 268 53.36 -7.00 -6.36
N HIS A 269 52.71 -7.01 -7.52
CA HIS A 269 53.37 -7.33 -8.79
C HIS A 269 54.47 -6.33 -9.14
N MET A 270 54.24 -5.03 -8.91
CA MET A 270 55.27 -4.00 -9.10
C MET A 270 56.48 -4.19 -8.17
N ARG A 271 56.27 -4.55 -6.90
CA ARG A 271 57.38 -4.85 -5.97
C ARG A 271 58.20 -6.04 -6.43
N VAL A 272 57.54 -7.12 -6.87
CA VAL A 272 58.22 -8.30 -7.43
C VAL A 272 59.01 -7.93 -8.69
N ALA A 273 58.43 -7.14 -9.60
CA ALA A 273 59.12 -6.67 -10.80
C ALA A 273 60.37 -5.84 -10.49
N ASN A 274 60.35 -5.08 -9.38
CA ASN A 274 61.49 -4.32 -8.86
C ASN A 274 62.51 -5.19 -8.08
N GLY A 275 62.35 -6.51 -8.07
CA GLY A 275 63.31 -7.45 -7.49
C GLY A 275 63.02 -7.87 -6.04
N ASP A 276 61.93 -7.40 -5.43
CA ASP A 276 61.44 -7.86 -4.13
C ASP A 276 60.56 -9.10 -4.29
N PHE A 277 61.20 -10.27 -4.40
CA PHE A 277 60.51 -11.56 -4.51
C PHE A 277 59.88 -12.03 -3.19
N GLY A 278 60.16 -11.35 -2.07
CA GLY A 278 59.54 -11.62 -0.77
C GLY A 278 58.13 -11.05 -0.66
N ALA A 279 57.75 -10.12 -1.55
CA ALA A 279 56.40 -9.56 -1.57
C ALA A 279 55.33 -10.64 -1.79
N ARG A 280 54.25 -10.55 -1.01
CA ARG A 280 53.05 -11.38 -1.12
C ARG A 280 51.84 -10.47 -1.23
N ALA A 281 50.80 -10.92 -1.92
CA ALA A 281 49.54 -10.21 -2.02
C ALA A 281 48.71 -10.52 -0.76
N PRO A 282 48.50 -9.55 0.16
CA PRO A 282 47.75 -9.78 1.39
C PRO A 282 46.26 -9.59 1.11
N LEU A 283 45.64 -10.61 0.53
CA LEU A 283 44.19 -10.71 0.45
C LEU A 283 43.70 -11.60 1.60
N ASN A 284 42.51 -11.31 2.12
CA ASN A 284 41.86 -12.16 3.14
C ASN A 284 40.92 -13.14 2.44
N GLU A 285 40.53 -14.24 3.11
CA GLU A 285 39.59 -15.23 2.57
C GLU A 285 38.22 -14.65 2.19
N GLU A 286 37.83 -13.55 2.83
CA GLU A 286 36.61 -12.79 2.55
C GLU A 286 36.64 -12.04 1.20
N ASN A 287 37.80 -11.98 0.54
CA ASN A 287 37.97 -11.26 -0.71
C ASN A 287 37.58 -12.13 -1.92
N VAL A 288 36.77 -11.60 -2.84
CA VAL A 288 36.43 -12.30 -4.09
C VAL A 288 37.68 -12.70 -4.89
N LEU A 289 38.76 -11.92 -4.80
CA LEU A 289 40.03 -12.21 -5.49
C LEU A 289 40.98 -13.12 -4.71
N TRP A 290 40.57 -13.64 -3.55
CA TRP A 290 41.38 -14.58 -2.76
C TRP A 290 41.82 -15.79 -3.58
N GLN A 291 40.90 -16.35 -4.38
CA GLN A 291 41.18 -17.47 -5.26
C GLN A 291 42.29 -17.18 -6.29
N ILE A 292 42.50 -15.93 -6.66
CA ILE A 292 43.58 -15.51 -7.57
C ILE A 292 44.90 -15.31 -6.81
N SER A 293 44.85 -14.85 -5.56
CA SER A 293 46.07 -14.60 -4.77
C SER A 293 46.83 -15.85 -4.36
N GLY A 294 46.13 -16.97 -4.11
CA GLY A 294 46.77 -18.25 -3.75
C GLY A 294 47.74 -18.75 -4.82
N PRO A 295 47.27 -18.97 -6.07
CA PRO A 295 48.12 -19.34 -7.20
C PRO A 295 49.24 -18.32 -7.46
N LEU A 296 48.94 -17.02 -7.37
CA LEU A 296 49.94 -15.97 -7.55
C LEU A 296 51.07 -16.09 -6.51
N ASN A 297 50.74 -16.19 -5.21
CA ASN A 297 51.72 -16.29 -4.14
C ASN A 297 52.56 -17.58 -4.27
N ASN A 298 51.96 -18.68 -4.74
CA ASN A 298 52.69 -19.92 -5.02
C ASN A 298 53.69 -19.77 -6.18
N LEU A 299 53.30 -19.10 -7.27
CA LEU A 299 54.20 -18.80 -8.39
C LEU A 299 55.35 -17.89 -7.94
N LEU A 300 55.07 -16.87 -7.12
CA LEU A 300 56.10 -15.99 -6.55
C LEU A 300 57.06 -16.76 -5.65
N ALA A 301 56.56 -17.64 -4.77
CA ALA A 301 57.39 -18.48 -3.92
C ALA A 301 58.28 -19.42 -4.73
N ARG A 302 57.74 -20.06 -5.77
CA ARG A 302 58.51 -20.90 -6.69
C ARG A 302 59.62 -20.11 -7.40
N THR A 303 59.32 -18.91 -7.86
CA THR A 303 60.29 -18.03 -8.54
C THR A 303 61.39 -17.57 -7.57
N GLN A 304 61.02 -17.24 -6.33
CA GLN A 304 61.95 -16.88 -5.27
C GLN A 304 62.92 -18.03 -4.94
N ASN A 305 62.41 -19.26 -4.82
CA ASN A 305 63.22 -20.45 -4.57
C ASN A 305 64.21 -20.70 -5.72
N LEU A 306 63.74 -20.66 -6.97
CA LEU A 306 64.60 -20.82 -8.15
C LEU A 306 65.73 -19.77 -8.19
N ARG A 307 65.43 -18.51 -7.83
CA ARG A 307 66.44 -17.45 -7.75
C ARG A 307 67.45 -17.73 -6.63
N GLN A 308 67.01 -18.13 -5.44
CA GLN A 308 67.91 -18.46 -4.33
C GLN A 308 68.82 -19.65 -4.66
N GLU A 309 68.28 -20.69 -5.27
CA GLU A 309 69.06 -21.83 -5.78
C GLU A 309 70.12 -21.39 -6.79
N SER A 310 69.75 -20.51 -7.74
CA SER A 310 70.72 -20.00 -8.72
C SER A 310 71.86 -19.21 -8.06
N VAL A 311 71.57 -18.40 -7.04
CA VAL A 311 72.58 -17.62 -6.30
C VAL A 311 73.48 -18.54 -5.48
N GLN A 312 72.91 -19.54 -4.80
CA GLN A 312 73.68 -20.54 -4.05
C GLN A 312 74.58 -21.36 -4.98
N LEU A 313 74.06 -21.78 -6.13
CA LEU A 313 74.84 -22.48 -7.15
C LEU A 313 76.01 -21.61 -7.64
N GLN A 314 75.76 -20.33 -7.91
CA GLN A 314 76.79 -19.40 -8.36
C GLN A 314 77.85 -19.13 -7.28
N ALA A 315 77.43 -19.03 -6.01
CA ALA A 315 78.34 -18.92 -4.87
C ALA A 315 79.17 -20.19 -4.66
N ALA A 316 78.57 -21.38 -4.78
CA ALA A 316 79.26 -22.65 -4.70
C ALA A 316 80.28 -22.82 -5.84
N LEU A 317 79.92 -22.43 -7.06
CA LEU A 317 80.84 -22.40 -8.20
C LEU A 317 82.03 -21.45 -7.92
N GLN A 318 81.78 -20.25 -7.38
CA GLN A 318 82.87 -19.33 -6.99
C GLN A 318 83.78 -19.92 -5.91
N GLN A 319 83.21 -20.56 -4.88
CA GLN A 319 84.00 -21.22 -3.83
C GLN A 319 84.85 -22.36 -4.40
N ALA A 320 84.28 -23.20 -5.27
CA ALA A 320 85.01 -24.26 -5.95
C ALA A 320 86.17 -23.70 -6.80
N TYR A 321 85.94 -22.60 -7.53
CA TYR A 321 87.00 -21.88 -8.25
C TYR A 321 88.12 -21.41 -7.31
N TRP A 322 87.77 -20.78 -6.19
CA TRP A 322 88.75 -20.33 -5.19
C TRP A 322 89.56 -21.49 -4.58
N GLU A 323 88.92 -22.62 -4.31
CA GLU A 323 89.62 -23.80 -3.81
C GLU A 323 90.60 -24.39 -4.83
N ILE A 324 90.21 -24.45 -6.11
CA ILE A 324 91.09 -24.87 -7.20
C ILE A 324 92.31 -23.94 -7.27
N GLU A 325 92.10 -22.63 -7.23
CA GLU A 325 93.18 -21.63 -7.26
C GLU A 325 94.14 -21.80 -6.05
N ARG A 326 93.56 -22.02 -4.86
CA ARG A 326 94.31 -22.22 -3.61
C ARG A 326 95.13 -23.50 -3.62
N LEU A 327 94.57 -24.59 -4.14
CA LEU A 327 95.28 -25.86 -4.33
C LEU A 327 96.40 -25.72 -5.36
N ARG A 328 96.17 -24.99 -6.45
CA ARG A 328 97.18 -24.68 -7.47
C ARG A 328 98.36 -23.91 -6.88
N ALA A 329 98.09 -22.89 -6.06
CA ALA A 329 99.12 -22.13 -5.36
C ALA A 329 99.95 -23.01 -4.40
N ARG A 330 99.30 -23.89 -3.64
CA ARG A 330 99.99 -24.85 -2.74
C ARG A 330 100.87 -25.85 -3.48
N LEU A 331 100.43 -26.32 -4.65
CA LEU A 331 101.22 -27.23 -5.48
C LEU A 331 102.44 -26.52 -6.09
N SER A 332 102.33 -25.24 -6.46
CA SER A 332 103.49 -24.46 -6.94
C SER A 332 104.58 -24.27 -5.87
N LEU A 333 104.19 -24.13 -4.59
CA LEU A 333 105.13 -24.00 -3.47
C LEU A 333 105.84 -25.30 -3.08
N LYS A 334 105.33 -26.47 -3.52
CA LYS A 334 105.91 -27.77 -3.19
C LYS A 334 106.87 -28.31 -4.27
N GLY A 335 107.04 -27.56 -5.37
CA GLY A 335 107.94 -27.89 -6.48
C GLY A 335 109.35 -27.27 -6.38
N ASP A 336 109.64 -26.46 -5.35
CA ASP A 336 110.94 -25.77 -5.14
C ASP A 336 111.78 -26.37 -3.98
N HIS A 337 111.53 -27.63 -3.62
CA HIS A 337 112.42 -28.46 -2.81
C HIS A 337 112.84 -29.67 -3.64
#